data_AF-A0A917EUV5-F1
#
_entry.id   AF-A0A917EUV5-F1
#
_cell.length_a   1.000
_cell.length_b   1.000
_cell.length_c   1.000
_cell.angle_alpha   90.00
_cell.angle_beta   90.00
_cell.angle_gamma   90.00
#
_symmetry.space_group_name_H-M   'P 1'
#
loop_
_entity.id
_entity.type
_entity.pdbx_description
1 polymer ?
#
loop_
_entity_poly.entity_id
_entity_poly.type
_entity_poly.pdbx_seq_one_letter_code
_entity_poly.pdbx_strand_id
1 'polypeptide(L)'
;MGRAILIVFLSLTGIIFVCNQWITADTNDENLEPFVEQYRYLVFDGKYDLAEKMLDNRYQELETYYEEKSILHKQTFAQLAGNTNQNPEEMIHLLNFLDLSVSANDEVVVTEKLKEIQVLAENSDVNRTEVLEKWTSLSPFIELYFPQEEVNYVNDALQSYHTSSSLETQQSLLYYLDNMIPEDTKENSYDAFIWTAMIIGGSIIGTLFYVGYRKYRAEKEQVKEKQNQKQNS
;
A
#
# COMPACT_ATOMS: atom_id res chain seq x y z
N MET A 1 -22.91 -37.23 -12.08
CA MET A 1 -22.05 -36.33 -11.28
C MET A 1 -21.15 -35.41 -12.13
N GLY A 2 -20.73 -35.80 -13.34
CA GLY A 2 -19.84 -34.96 -14.18
C GLY A 2 -20.39 -33.60 -14.62
N ARG A 3 -21.72 -33.43 -14.76
CA ARG A 3 -22.32 -32.15 -15.17
C ARG A 3 -22.24 -31.05 -14.11
N ALA A 4 -22.23 -31.41 -12.82
CA ALA A 4 -22.12 -30.42 -11.74
C ALA A 4 -20.70 -29.85 -11.64
N ILE A 5 -19.67 -30.67 -11.86
CA ILE A 5 -18.26 -30.25 -11.85
C ILE A 5 -17.99 -29.27 -13.01
N LEU A 6 -18.59 -29.51 -14.18
CA LEU A 6 -18.42 -28.67 -15.36
C LEU A 6 -19.03 -27.26 -15.15
N ILE A 7 -20.17 -27.17 -14.46
CA ILE A 7 -20.81 -25.88 -14.14
C ILE A 7 -19.97 -25.07 -13.13
N VAL A 8 -19.39 -25.73 -12.13
CA VAL A 8 -18.50 -25.07 -11.15
C VAL A 8 -17.21 -24.56 -11.83
N PHE A 9 -16.62 -25.34 -12.73
CA PHE A 9 -15.45 -24.90 -13.47
C PHE A 9 -15.76 -23.70 -14.38
N LEU A 10 -16.89 -23.73 -15.08
CA LEU A 10 -17.34 -22.62 -15.94
C LEU A 10 -17.62 -21.34 -15.14
N SER A 11 -18.23 -21.44 -13.95
CA SER A 11 -18.46 -20.26 -13.12
C SER A 11 -17.15 -19.70 -12.57
N LEU A 12 -16.20 -20.56 -12.19
CA LEU A 12 -14.89 -20.14 -11.69
C LEU A 12 -14.09 -19.41 -12.79
N THR A 13 -14.05 -19.96 -14.00
CA THR A 13 -13.36 -19.31 -15.13
C THR A 13 -14.03 -18.01 -15.54
N GLY A 14 -15.36 -17.92 -15.45
CA GLY A 14 -16.11 -16.69 -15.73
C GLY A 14 -15.78 -15.57 -14.73
N ILE A 15 -15.69 -15.91 -13.44
CA ILE A 15 -15.31 -14.94 -12.40
C ILE A 15 -13.87 -14.48 -12.59
N ILE A 16 -12.93 -15.40 -12.88
CA ILE A 16 -11.53 -15.03 -13.15
C ILE A 16 -11.42 -14.11 -14.38
N PHE A 17 -12.18 -14.39 -15.44
CA PHE A 17 -12.16 -13.55 -16.64
C PHE A 17 -12.74 -12.15 -16.41
N VAL A 18 -13.85 -12.05 -15.67
CA VAL A 18 -14.43 -10.75 -15.31
C VAL A 18 -13.51 -9.97 -14.38
N CYS A 19 -12.88 -10.62 -13.40
CA CYS A 19 -11.88 -9.98 -12.55
C CYS A 19 -10.66 -9.49 -13.35
N ASN A 20 -10.18 -10.26 -14.34
CA ASN A 20 -9.06 -9.82 -15.19
C ASN A 20 -9.44 -8.65 -16.11
N GLN A 21 -10.68 -8.59 -16.62
CA GLN A 21 -11.13 -7.51 -17.50
C GLN A 21 -11.24 -6.17 -16.77
N TRP A 22 -11.61 -6.18 -15.49
CA TRP A 22 -11.62 -4.97 -14.65
C TRP A 22 -10.20 -4.44 -14.36
N ILE A 23 -9.17 -5.29 -14.42
CA ILE A 23 -7.77 -4.90 -14.21
C ILE A 23 -7.18 -4.19 -15.45
N THR A 24 -7.78 -4.36 -16.63
CA THR A 24 -7.22 -3.86 -17.91
C THR A 24 -7.97 -2.68 -18.54
N ALA A 25 -8.95 -2.08 -17.85
CA ALA A 25 -9.80 -1.05 -18.44
C ALA A 25 -9.35 0.41 -18.20
N ASP A 26 -8.24 0.63 -17.48
CA ASP A 26 -7.73 1.98 -17.16
C ASP A 26 -6.45 2.33 -17.96
N THR A 27 -6.43 1.98 -19.25
CA THR A 27 -5.24 2.06 -20.11
C THR A 27 -4.91 3.46 -20.65
N ASN A 28 -5.45 4.52 -20.06
CA ASN A 28 -4.99 5.88 -20.32
C ASN A 28 -4.11 6.45 -19.20
N ASP A 29 -4.01 5.77 -18.06
CA ASP A 29 -3.00 6.07 -17.06
C ASP A 29 -1.71 5.36 -17.52
N GLU A 30 -0.87 6.08 -18.27
CA GLU A 30 0.42 5.56 -18.73
C GLU A 30 1.16 4.99 -17.53
N ASN A 31 1.35 3.67 -17.54
CA ASN A 31 1.83 2.91 -16.39
C ASN A 31 3.20 3.46 -15.94
N LEU A 32 3.19 4.37 -14.96
CA LEU A 32 4.37 5.01 -14.39
C LEU A 32 5.12 4.05 -13.47
N GLU A 33 4.44 3.03 -12.96
CA GLU A 33 4.98 2.05 -12.01
C GLU A 33 6.26 1.35 -12.53
N PRO A 34 6.33 0.80 -13.77
CA PRO A 34 7.58 0.29 -14.33
C PRO A 34 8.72 1.30 -14.39
N PHE A 35 8.41 2.58 -14.62
CA PHE A 35 9.43 3.62 -14.63
C PHE A 35 9.92 3.93 -13.23
N VAL A 36 9.02 4.09 -12.26
CA VAL A 36 9.40 4.34 -10.87
C VAL A 36 10.23 3.17 -10.33
N GLU A 37 9.88 1.92 -10.67
CA GLU A 37 10.65 0.75 -10.29
C GLU A 37 12.06 0.75 -10.90
N GLN A 38 12.18 1.03 -12.20
CA GLN A 38 13.48 1.11 -12.86
C GLN A 38 14.32 2.29 -12.34
N TYR A 39 13.71 3.44 -12.13
CA TYR A 39 14.35 4.63 -11.54
C TYR A 39 14.87 4.32 -10.13
N ARG A 40 14.07 3.64 -9.30
CA ARG A 40 14.46 3.13 -7.97
C ARG A 40 15.73 2.30 -8.02
N TYR A 41 15.82 1.33 -8.92
CA TYR A 41 17.04 0.51 -9.05
C TYR A 41 18.27 1.34 -9.42
N LEU A 42 18.13 2.32 -10.31
CA LEU A 42 19.25 3.19 -10.70
C LEU A 42 19.73 4.06 -9.53
N VAL A 43 18.79 4.63 -8.75
CA VAL A 43 19.11 5.46 -7.58
C VAL A 43 19.79 4.61 -6.49
N PHE A 44 19.27 3.43 -6.17
CA PHE A 44 19.88 2.56 -5.14
C PHE A 44 21.20 1.92 -5.57
N ASP A 45 21.39 1.68 -6.87
CA ASP A 45 22.68 1.22 -7.41
C ASP A 45 23.74 2.35 -7.47
N GLY A 46 23.37 3.59 -7.11
CA GLY A 46 24.25 4.77 -7.22
C GLY A 46 24.55 5.19 -8.66
N LYS A 47 23.72 4.76 -9.62
CA LYS A 47 23.86 5.08 -11.06
C LYS A 47 23.14 6.38 -11.41
N TYR A 48 23.49 7.46 -10.72
CA TYR A 48 22.79 8.75 -10.81
C TYR A 48 22.77 9.34 -12.23
N ASP A 49 23.86 9.24 -13.00
CA ASP A 49 23.91 9.72 -14.39
C ASP A 49 22.88 9.01 -15.31
N LEU A 50 22.57 7.74 -15.03
CA LEU A 50 21.59 6.98 -15.78
C LEU A 50 20.17 7.31 -15.30
N ALA A 51 20.00 7.50 -13.99
CA ALA A 51 18.75 7.94 -13.39
C ALA A 51 18.34 9.31 -13.94
N GLU A 52 19.26 10.27 -13.98
CA GLU A 52 19.05 11.62 -14.54
C GLU A 52 18.63 11.55 -16.02
N LYS A 53 19.37 10.82 -16.85
CA LYS A 53 19.00 10.62 -18.27
C LYS A 53 17.63 9.97 -18.42
N MET A 54 17.30 9.03 -17.54
CA MET A 54 16.01 8.36 -17.55
C MET A 54 14.88 9.32 -17.17
N LEU A 55 15.10 10.19 -16.17
CA LEU A 55 14.20 11.26 -15.79
C LEU A 55 14.01 12.26 -16.93
N ASP A 56 15.09 12.77 -17.53
CA ASP A 56 15.05 13.71 -18.66
C ASP A 56 14.25 13.16 -19.85
N ASN A 57 14.48 11.88 -20.18
CA ASN A 57 13.79 11.23 -21.30
C ASN A 57 12.27 11.14 -21.11
N ARG A 58 11.79 11.06 -19.87
CA ARG A 58 10.35 10.97 -19.53
C ARG A 58 9.82 12.22 -18.84
N TYR A 59 10.60 13.30 -18.77
CA TYR A 59 10.23 14.49 -18.00
C TYR A 59 8.91 15.08 -18.50
N GLN A 60 8.73 15.18 -19.82
CA GLN A 60 7.51 15.72 -20.43
C GLN A 60 6.27 14.87 -20.11
N GLU A 61 6.42 13.55 -20.09
CA GLU A 61 5.35 12.62 -19.73
C GLU A 61 4.96 12.78 -18.26
N LEU A 62 5.95 12.85 -17.36
CA LEU A 62 5.73 13.11 -15.94
C LEU A 62 5.10 14.48 -15.67
N GLU A 63 5.55 15.52 -16.39
CA GLU A 63 4.97 16.85 -16.29
C GLU A 63 3.49 16.83 -16.69
N THR A 64 3.15 16.14 -17.78
CA THR A 64 1.76 15.97 -18.25
C THR A 64 0.93 15.20 -17.22
N TYR A 65 1.49 14.14 -16.63
CA TYR A 65 0.84 13.38 -15.56
C TYR A 65 0.48 14.26 -14.35
N TYR A 66 1.42 15.10 -13.90
CA TYR A 66 1.17 15.99 -12.77
C TYR A 66 0.34 17.23 -13.10
N GLU A 67 0.15 17.57 -14.38
CA GLU A 67 -0.81 18.60 -14.80
C GLU A 67 -2.27 18.21 -14.52
N GLU A 68 -2.57 16.92 -14.56
CA GLU A 68 -3.90 16.39 -14.23
C GLU A 68 -4.13 16.27 -12.72
N LYS A 69 -3.06 16.41 -11.91
CA LYS A 69 -3.09 16.39 -10.44
C LYS A 69 -3.26 17.81 -9.87
N SER A 70 -3.09 17.97 -8.55
CA SER A 70 -3.21 19.28 -7.91
C SER A 70 -2.00 20.19 -8.22
N ILE A 71 -2.21 21.50 -8.16
CA ILE A 71 -1.16 22.52 -8.37
C ILE A 71 0.05 22.28 -7.45
N LEU A 72 -0.19 21.85 -6.21
CA LEU A 72 0.85 21.55 -5.24
C LEU A 72 1.71 20.34 -5.66
N HIS A 73 1.11 19.30 -6.23
CA HIS A 73 1.86 18.16 -6.77
C HIS A 73 2.77 18.60 -7.93
N LYS A 74 2.24 19.38 -8.87
CA LYS A 74 3.03 19.91 -10.00
C LYS A 74 4.21 20.75 -9.52
N GLN A 75 3.99 21.64 -8.55
CA GLN A 75 5.05 22.49 -7.98
C GLN A 75 6.11 21.67 -7.26
N THR A 76 5.70 20.69 -6.46
CA THR A 76 6.61 19.81 -5.71
C THR A 76 7.43 18.94 -6.64
N PHE A 77 6.81 18.36 -7.68
CA PHE A 77 7.51 17.64 -8.73
C PHE A 77 8.56 18.51 -9.42
N ALA A 78 8.18 19.70 -9.90
CA ALA A 78 9.08 20.61 -10.60
C ALA A 78 10.25 21.07 -9.71
N GLN A 79 10.00 21.30 -8.42
CA GLN A 79 11.05 21.64 -7.46
C GLN A 79 12.02 20.47 -7.25
N LEU A 80 11.51 19.27 -6.96
CA LEU A 80 12.35 18.09 -6.72
C LEU A 80 13.15 17.71 -7.97
N ALA A 81 12.50 17.65 -9.13
CA ALA A 81 13.15 17.33 -10.41
C ALA A 81 14.14 18.41 -10.87
N GLY A 82 13.92 19.68 -10.52
CA GLY A 82 14.90 20.74 -10.78
C GLY A 82 16.17 20.63 -9.93
N ASN A 83 16.02 20.11 -8.71
CA ASN A 83 17.11 19.99 -7.73
C ASN A 83 18.00 18.75 -7.97
N THR A 84 17.47 17.69 -8.61
CA THR A 84 18.26 16.46 -8.88
C THR A 84 19.52 16.70 -9.70
N ASN A 85 19.50 17.72 -10.57
CA ASN A 85 20.65 18.08 -11.41
C ASN A 85 21.79 18.74 -10.60
N GLN A 86 21.50 19.25 -9.41
CA GLN A 86 22.46 19.95 -8.57
C GLN A 86 23.01 19.05 -7.44
N ASN A 87 22.18 18.15 -6.93
CA ASN A 87 22.54 17.26 -5.84
C ASN A 87 21.96 15.84 -6.06
N PRO A 88 22.81 14.82 -6.28
CA PRO A 88 22.38 13.43 -6.44
C PRO A 88 21.58 12.88 -5.25
N GLU A 89 21.79 13.39 -4.03
CA GLU A 89 21.03 12.96 -2.85
C GLU A 89 19.54 13.33 -2.96
N GLU A 90 19.21 14.40 -3.68
CA GLU A 90 17.81 14.82 -3.93
C GLU A 90 17.06 13.83 -4.82
N MET A 91 17.76 12.93 -5.55
CA MET A 91 17.11 11.88 -6.33
C MET A 91 16.34 10.90 -5.44
N ILE A 92 16.75 10.72 -4.18
CA ILE A 92 16.02 9.90 -3.21
C ILE A 92 14.71 10.58 -2.83
N HIS A 93 14.71 11.90 -2.66
CA HIS A 93 13.50 12.68 -2.36
C HIS A 93 12.51 12.65 -3.53
N LEU A 94 13.01 12.82 -4.76
CA LEU A 94 12.19 12.67 -5.97
C LEU A 94 11.65 11.24 -6.10
N LEU A 95 12.48 10.21 -5.84
CA LEU A 95 12.05 8.82 -5.88
C LEU A 95 10.92 8.54 -4.88
N ASN A 96 11.05 9.00 -3.63
CA ASN A 96 10.00 8.84 -2.63
C ASN A 96 8.71 9.53 -3.06
N PHE A 97 8.80 10.75 -3.60
CA PHE A 97 7.66 11.47 -4.15
C PHE A 97 6.98 10.69 -5.29
N LEU A 98 7.76 10.16 -6.24
CA LEU A 98 7.25 9.35 -7.35
C LEU A 98 6.57 8.07 -6.84
N ASP A 99 7.20 7.34 -5.92
CA ASP A 99 6.68 6.10 -5.34
C ASP A 99 5.31 6.31 -4.68
N LEU A 100 5.19 7.39 -3.90
CA LEU A 100 3.96 7.70 -3.20
C LEU A 100 2.87 8.20 -4.16
N SER A 101 3.22 9.01 -5.15
CA SER A 101 2.27 9.58 -6.12
C SER A 101 1.66 8.56 -7.10
N VAL A 102 2.35 7.46 -7.37
CA VAL A 102 1.87 6.36 -8.22
C VAL A 102 0.95 5.41 -7.44
N SER A 103 1.00 5.43 -6.10
CA SER A 103 0.15 4.57 -5.29
C SER A 103 -1.33 4.98 -5.43
N ALA A 104 -2.22 4.00 -5.59
CA ALA A 104 -3.66 4.23 -5.75
C ALA A 104 -4.35 4.83 -4.51
N ASN A 105 -3.65 4.84 -3.36
CA ASN A 105 -4.13 5.37 -2.09
C ASN A 105 -2.97 6.05 -1.34
N ASP A 106 -2.55 7.17 -1.90
CA ASP A 106 -1.46 8.01 -1.42
C ASP A 106 -1.57 8.34 0.08
N GLU A 107 -2.74 8.75 0.56
CA GLU A 107 -2.98 9.08 1.98
C GLU A 107 -2.67 7.90 2.93
N VAL A 108 -3.05 6.68 2.56
CA VAL A 108 -2.76 5.48 3.36
C VAL A 108 -1.27 5.19 3.39
N VAL A 109 -0.57 5.34 2.26
CA VAL A 109 0.87 5.11 2.20
C VAL A 109 1.63 6.17 3.01
N VAL A 110 1.23 7.44 2.96
CA VAL A 110 1.82 8.49 3.83
C VAL A 110 1.66 8.11 5.28
N THR A 111 0.46 7.70 5.66
CA THR A 111 0.17 7.31 7.04
C THR A 111 1.02 6.14 7.49
N GLU A 112 1.22 5.13 6.63
CA GLU A 112 2.10 4.00 6.94
C GLU A 112 3.55 4.47 7.13
N LYS A 113 4.04 5.39 6.28
CA LYS A 113 5.37 5.97 6.43
C LYS A 113 5.53 6.82 7.69
N LEU A 114 4.51 7.57 8.08
CA LEU A 114 4.48 8.30 9.36
C LEU A 114 4.55 7.34 10.56
N LYS A 115 3.79 6.23 10.52
CA LYS A 115 3.87 5.17 11.54
C LYS A 115 5.25 4.53 11.60
N GLU A 116 5.91 4.30 10.45
CA GLU A 116 7.28 3.81 10.44
C GLU A 116 8.24 4.79 11.14
N ILE A 117 8.10 6.12 10.93
CA ILE A 117 8.88 7.14 11.63
C ILE A 117 8.58 7.11 13.13
N GLN A 118 7.30 7.01 13.52
CA GLN A 118 6.89 6.90 14.92
C GLN A 118 7.55 5.70 15.60
N VAL A 119 7.51 4.52 14.97
CA VAL A 119 8.15 3.29 15.48
C VAL A 119 9.67 3.48 15.59
N LEU A 120 10.33 4.14 14.64
CA LEU A 120 11.76 4.44 14.73
C LEU A 120 12.09 5.40 15.88
N ALA A 121 11.25 6.42 16.08
CA ALA A 121 11.37 7.39 17.15
C ALA A 121 11.11 6.76 18.53
N GLU A 122 10.18 5.82 18.65
CA GLU A 122 9.92 5.06 19.89
C GLU A 122 11.09 4.17 20.29
N ASN A 123 11.71 3.51 19.30
CA ASN A 123 12.65 2.43 19.55
C ASN A 123 14.09 2.87 19.84
N SER A 124 14.43 4.17 19.79
CA SER A 124 15.85 4.51 19.90
C SER A 124 16.17 5.91 20.44
N ASP A 125 16.97 5.94 21.51
CA ASP A 125 17.94 7.03 21.74
C ASP A 125 19.06 7.00 20.67
N VAL A 126 19.16 5.92 19.89
CA VAL A 126 20.30 5.55 19.03
C VAL A 126 20.13 5.96 17.56
N ASN A 127 18.91 6.02 16.99
CA ASN A 127 18.70 6.27 15.56
C ASN A 127 18.07 7.65 15.26
N ARG A 128 18.37 8.67 16.07
CA ARG A 128 17.85 10.04 15.88
C ARG A 128 18.16 10.62 14.50
N THR A 129 19.33 10.31 13.96
CA THR A 129 19.74 10.72 12.61
C THR A 129 18.89 10.06 11.53
N GLU A 130 18.57 8.76 11.69
CA GLU A 130 17.71 8.02 10.76
C GLU A 130 16.28 8.55 10.76
N VAL A 131 15.74 8.89 11.94
CA VAL A 131 14.42 9.53 12.07
C VAL A 131 14.39 10.86 11.33
N LEU A 132 15.41 11.70 11.52
CA LEU A 132 15.53 13.00 10.85
C LEU A 132 15.65 12.84 9.32
N GLU A 133 16.55 11.97 8.85
CA GLU A 133 16.76 11.71 7.43
C GLU A 133 15.46 11.23 6.76
N LYS A 134 14.79 10.26 7.39
CA LYS A 134 13.54 9.71 6.88
C LYS A 134 12.44 10.77 6.82
N TRP A 135 12.30 11.59 7.86
CA TRP A 135 11.36 12.70 7.86
C TRP A 135 11.68 13.74 6.78
N THR A 136 12.93 14.19 6.68
CA THR A 136 13.36 15.15 5.65
C THR A 136 13.05 14.63 4.26
N SER A 137 13.19 13.31 4.04
CA SER A 137 12.87 12.70 2.77
C SER A 137 11.39 12.63 2.40
N LEU A 138 10.51 12.72 3.40
CA LEU A 138 9.06 12.62 3.25
C LEU A 138 8.35 13.95 3.41
N SER A 139 8.97 14.94 4.07
CA SER A 139 8.38 16.27 4.33
C SER A 139 7.76 16.91 3.09
N PRO A 140 8.43 16.95 1.91
CA PRO A 140 7.84 17.59 0.73
C PRO A 140 6.52 16.95 0.30
N PHE A 141 6.36 15.65 0.56
CA PHE A 141 5.13 14.93 0.24
C PHE A 141 4.08 15.07 1.35
N ILE A 142 4.50 15.01 2.61
CA ILE A 142 3.61 15.21 3.77
C ILE A 142 2.93 16.58 3.70
N GLU A 143 3.65 17.63 3.26
CA GLU A 143 3.12 18.99 3.06
C GLU A 143 1.97 19.07 2.03
N LEU A 144 1.77 18.04 1.20
CA LEU A 144 0.67 17.98 0.23
C LEU A 144 -0.65 17.54 0.88
N TYR A 145 -0.59 16.76 1.95
CA TYR A 145 -1.76 16.14 2.58
C TYR A 145 -2.12 16.79 3.92
N PHE A 146 -1.14 17.38 4.60
CA PHE A 146 -1.32 17.94 5.93
C PHE A 146 -1.21 19.46 5.94
N PRO A 147 -1.97 20.15 6.81
CA PRO A 147 -1.82 21.59 7.00
C PRO A 147 -0.37 21.94 7.35
N GLN A 148 0.15 23.00 6.72
CA GLN A 148 1.53 23.47 6.95
C GLN A 148 1.83 23.73 8.44
N GLU A 149 0.83 24.16 9.20
CA GLU A 149 0.96 24.35 10.66
C GLU A 149 1.32 23.06 11.40
N GLU A 150 0.66 21.94 11.06
CA GLU A 150 0.92 20.64 11.67
C GLU A 150 2.31 20.11 11.30
N VAL A 151 2.69 20.24 10.03
CA VAL A 151 4.03 19.87 9.55
C VAL A 151 5.09 20.68 10.30
N ASN A 152 4.86 21.98 10.53
CA ASN A 152 5.79 22.83 11.26
C ASN A 152 5.94 22.39 12.74
N TYR A 153 4.86 22.00 13.41
CA TYR A 153 4.96 21.48 14.78
C TYR A 153 5.80 20.21 14.86
N VAL A 154 5.64 19.29 13.89
CA VAL A 154 6.47 18.08 13.82
C VAL A 154 7.92 18.43 13.50
N ASN A 155 8.17 19.35 12.56
CA ASN A 155 9.52 19.85 12.25
C ASN A 155 10.21 20.41 13.49
N ASP A 156 9.54 21.28 14.26
CA ASP A 156 10.10 21.90 15.47
C ASP A 156 10.39 20.85 16.56
N ALA A 157 9.47 19.89 16.76
CA ALA A 157 9.64 18.81 17.70
C ALA A 157 10.77 17.86 17.30
N LEU A 158 10.90 17.56 16.01
CA LEU A 158 11.95 16.72 15.46
C LEU A 158 13.33 17.37 15.59
N GLN A 159 13.46 18.67 15.30
CA GLN A 159 14.71 19.41 15.51
C GLN A 159 15.10 19.43 16.99
N SER A 160 14.11 19.59 17.88
CA SER A 160 14.31 19.52 19.33
C SER A 160 14.79 18.15 19.77
N TYR A 161 14.19 17.07 19.27
CA TYR A 161 14.57 15.68 19.53
C TYR A 161 15.96 15.32 18.96
N HIS A 162 16.29 15.80 17.77
CA HIS A 162 17.61 15.63 17.19
C HIS A 162 18.70 16.32 18.03
N THR A 163 18.41 17.53 18.53
CA THR A 163 19.37 18.34 19.31
C THR A 163 19.49 17.87 20.76
N SER A 164 18.38 17.51 21.41
CA SER A 164 18.32 17.11 22.82
C SER A 164 17.88 15.66 22.95
N SER A 165 18.71 14.80 23.55
CA SER A 165 18.39 13.39 23.81
C SER A 165 17.57 13.24 25.10
N SER A 166 16.47 13.98 25.24
CA SER A 166 15.60 13.87 26.42
C SER A 166 14.32 13.11 26.09
N LEU A 167 13.87 12.30 27.05
CA LEU A 167 12.58 11.60 26.98
C LEU A 167 11.42 12.57 26.69
N GLU A 168 11.50 13.80 27.21
CA GLU A 168 10.51 14.85 26.98
C GLU A 168 10.42 15.25 25.50
N THR A 169 11.57 15.47 24.83
CA THR A 169 11.57 15.81 23.40
C THR A 169 11.12 14.64 22.53
N GLN A 170 11.43 13.40 22.92
CA GLN A 170 10.93 12.21 22.25
C GLN A 170 9.40 12.11 22.37
N GLN A 171 8.86 12.28 23.57
CA GLN A 171 7.41 12.25 23.82
C GLN A 171 6.69 13.37 23.08
N SER A 172 7.28 14.56 23.01
CA SER A 172 6.72 15.67 22.23
C SER A 172 6.66 15.33 20.74
N LEU A 173 7.72 14.75 20.17
CA LEU A 173 7.72 14.31 18.76
C LEU A 173 6.63 13.26 18.52
N LEU A 174 6.54 12.23 19.37
CA LEU A 174 5.54 11.17 19.25
C LEU A 174 4.11 11.72 19.37
N TYR A 175 3.88 12.70 20.24
CA TYR A 175 2.59 13.37 20.38
C TYR A 175 2.17 14.08 19.10
N TYR A 176 3.06 14.85 18.48
CA TYR A 176 2.73 15.54 17.24
C TYR A 176 2.56 14.58 16.06
N LEU A 177 3.39 13.54 15.97
CA LEU A 177 3.24 12.50 14.94
C LEU A 177 1.91 11.74 15.06
N ASP A 178 1.47 11.40 16.29
CA ASP A 178 0.21 10.67 16.49
C ASP A 178 -1.02 11.52 16.14
N ASN A 179 -0.97 12.84 16.41
CA ASN A 179 -2.06 13.77 16.04
C ASN A 179 -2.15 14.01 14.53
N MET A 180 -1.05 13.82 13.79
CA MET A 180 -1.01 13.95 12.34
C MET A 180 -1.64 12.73 11.65
N ILE A 181 -1.68 11.57 12.31
CA ILE A 181 -2.26 10.36 11.72
C ILE A 181 -3.79 10.37 11.92
N PRO A 182 -4.61 10.47 10.87
CA PRO A 182 -6.08 10.51 11.01
C PRO A 182 -6.58 9.23 11.69
N GLU A 183 -7.49 9.34 12.66
CA GLU A 183 -8.02 8.17 13.38
C GLU A 183 -8.66 7.13 12.45
N ASP A 184 -9.28 7.58 11.34
CA ASP A 184 -9.95 6.71 10.37
C ASP A 184 -9.00 5.75 9.64
N THR A 185 -7.71 6.09 9.53
CA THR A 185 -6.69 5.20 8.96
C THR A 185 -6.19 4.13 9.93
N LYS A 186 -6.53 4.23 11.23
CA LYS A 186 -6.19 3.22 12.23
C LYS A 186 -7.10 1.97 12.13
N GLU A 187 -8.32 2.11 11.61
CA GLU A 187 -9.29 0.99 11.51
C GLU A 187 -9.19 0.16 10.22
N ASN A 188 -8.76 0.73 9.09
CA ASN A 188 -8.85 0.06 7.78
C ASN A 188 -7.89 -1.14 7.62
N SER A 189 -6.75 -1.17 8.33
CA SER A 189 -5.81 -2.29 8.25
C SER A 189 -6.39 -3.58 8.85
N TYR A 190 -7.20 -3.46 9.90
CA TYR A 190 -7.91 -4.60 10.49
C TYR A 190 -9.07 -5.04 9.61
N ASP A 191 -9.73 -4.11 8.91
CA ASP A 191 -10.87 -4.45 8.07
C ASP A 191 -10.47 -5.37 6.91
N ALA A 192 -9.35 -5.06 6.23
CA ALA A 192 -8.81 -5.93 5.18
C ALA A 192 -8.45 -7.33 5.71
N PHE A 193 -7.82 -7.40 6.89
CA PHE A 193 -7.49 -8.68 7.53
C PHE A 193 -8.74 -9.47 7.93
N ILE A 194 -9.75 -8.80 8.50
CA ILE A 194 -11.03 -9.40 8.90
C ILE A 194 -11.78 -9.92 7.68
N TRP A 195 -11.84 -9.16 6.60
CA TRP A 195 -12.44 -9.59 5.33
C TRP A 195 -11.74 -10.82 4.77
N THR A 196 -10.40 -10.81 4.76
CA THR A 196 -9.61 -11.95 4.27
C THR A 196 -9.83 -13.19 5.13
N ALA A 197 -9.84 -13.03 6.46
CA ALA A 197 -10.11 -14.10 7.41
C ALA A 197 -11.55 -14.64 7.25
N MET A 198 -12.53 -13.78 6.99
CA MET A 198 -13.92 -14.17 6.77
C MET A 198 -14.07 -14.97 5.46
N ILE A 199 -13.39 -14.57 4.38
CA ILE A 199 -13.41 -15.29 3.10
C ILE A 199 -12.77 -16.68 3.23
N ILE A 200 -11.58 -16.75 3.84
CA ILE A 200 -10.86 -18.01 4.04
C ILE A 200 -11.65 -18.92 4.97
N GLY A 201 -12.07 -18.40 6.13
CA GLY A 201 -12.86 -19.15 7.11
C GLY A 201 -14.20 -19.62 6.54
N GLY A 202 -14.89 -18.76 5.79
CA GLY A 202 -16.13 -19.09 5.09
C GLY A 202 -15.96 -20.21 4.06
N SER A 203 -14.85 -20.21 3.31
CA SER A 203 -14.55 -21.27 2.33
C SER A 203 -14.33 -22.64 2.99
N ILE A 204 -13.67 -22.67 4.15
CA ILE A 204 -13.42 -23.91 4.92
C ILE A 204 -14.73 -24.43 5.52
N ILE A 205 -15.51 -23.56 6.15
CA ILE A 205 -16.80 -23.96 6.72
C ILE A 205 -17.75 -24.45 5.61
N GLY A 206 -17.80 -23.74 4.47
CA GLY A 206 -18.62 -24.13 3.33
C GLY A 206 -18.22 -25.50 2.75
N THR A 207 -16.93 -25.78 2.63
CA THR A 207 -16.45 -27.09 2.14
C THR A 207 -16.75 -28.22 3.12
N LEU A 208 -16.56 -28.02 4.42
CA LEU A 208 -16.92 -29.00 5.45
C LEU A 208 -18.43 -29.27 5.47
N PHE A 209 -19.24 -28.22 5.39
CA PHE A 209 -20.70 -28.34 5.34
C PHE A 209 -21.16 -29.11 4.10
N TYR A 210 -20.58 -28.82 2.95
CA TYR A 210 -20.86 -29.53 1.70
C TYR A 210 -20.53 -31.03 1.78
N VAL A 211 -19.34 -31.39 2.27
CA VAL A 211 -18.92 -32.79 2.39
C VAL A 211 -19.77 -33.53 3.43
N GLY A 212 -20.09 -32.88 4.56
CA GLY A 212 -20.98 -33.41 5.58
C GLY A 212 -22.39 -33.69 5.06
N TYR A 213 -22.97 -32.73 4.33
CA TYR A 213 -24.28 -32.89 3.71
C TYR A 213 -24.28 -34.03 2.67
N ARG A 214 -23.24 -34.11 1.84
CA ARG A 214 -23.09 -35.18 0.84
C ARG A 214 -23.00 -36.57 1.49
N LYS A 215 -22.23 -36.70 2.58
CA LYS A 215 -22.10 -37.95 3.33
C LYS A 215 -23.43 -38.36 3.96
N TYR A 216 -24.12 -37.43 4.60
CA TYR A 216 -25.45 -37.67 5.20
C TYR A 216 -26.47 -38.16 4.18
N ARG A 217 -26.47 -37.58 2.96
CA ARG A 217 -27.35 -38.03 1.88
C ARG A 217 -27.03 -39.44 1.42
N ALA A 218 -25.75 -39.79 1.25
CA ALA A 218 -25.33 -41.13 0.84
C ALA A 218 -25.72 -42.20 1.87
N GLU A 219 -25.58 -41.90 3.16
CA GLU A 219 -26.00 -42.81 4.24
C GLU A 219 -27.53 -43.02 4.24
N LYS A 220 -28.32 -41.97 4.02
CA LYS A 220 -29.79 -42.09 3.90
C LYS A 220 -30.21 -42.97 2.72
N GLU A 221 -29.53 -42.87 1.59
CA GLU A 221 -29.81 -43.69 0.40
C GLU A 221 -29.49 -45.17 0.66
N GLN A 222 -28.34 -45.47 1.29
CA GLN A 222 -27.98 -46.86 1.66
C GLN A 222 -28.93 -47.49 2.69
N VAL A 223 -29.42 -46.72 3.67
CA VAL A 223 -30.37 -47.21 4.67
C VAL A 223 -31.71 -47.58 4.02
N LYS A 224 -32.18 -46.80 3.05
CA LYS A 224 -33.40 -47.11 2.29
C LYS A 224 -33.27 -48.39 1.45
N GLU A 225 -32.13 -48.59 0.79
CA GLU A 225 -31.89 -49.81 0.01
C GLU A 225 -31.91 -51.07 0.88
N LYS A 226 -31.27 -51.01 2.07
CA LYS A 226 -31.29 -52.13 3.02
C LYS A 226 -32.68 -52.45 3.57
N GLN A 227 -33.53 -51.45 3.77
CA GLN A 227 -34.92 -51.66 4.21
C GLN A 227 -35.77 -52.32 3.11
N ASN A 228 -35.62 -51.89 1.86
CA ASN A 228 -36.35 -52.49 0.74
C ASN A 228 -35.94 -53.95 0.46
N GLN A 229 -34.66 -54.29 0.66
CA GLN A 229 -34.20 -55.69 0.54
C GLN A 229 -34.80 -56.61 1.62
N LYS A 230 -35.02 -56.11 2.85
CA LYS A 230 -35.63 -56.90 3.93
C LYS A 230 -37.13 -57.14 3.76
N GLN A 231 -37.85 -56.30 3.02
CA GLN A 231 -39.28 -56.49 2.76
C GLN A 231 -39.58 -57.47 1.63
N ASN A 232 -38.62 -57.74 0.75
CA ASN A 232 -38.76 -58.65 -0.39
C ASN A 232 -38.17 -60.05 -0.15
N SER A 233 -37.70 -60.34 1.07
CA SER A 233 -37.18 -61.65 1.49
C SER A 233 -38.07 -62.26 2.56
#